data_AF-A0A941FQF1-F1
#
_entry.id   AF-A0A941FQF1-F1
#
_cell.length_a   1.000
_cell.length_b   1.000
_cell.length_c   1.000
_cell.angle_alpha   90.00
_cell.angle_beta   90.00
_cell.angle_gamma   90.00
#
_symmetry.space_group_name_H-M   'P 1'
#
loop_
_entity.id
_entity.type
_entity.pdbx_description
1 polymer ?
#
loop_
_entity_poly.entity_id
_entity_poly.type
_entity_poly.pdbx_seq_one_letter_code
_entity_poly.pdbx_strand_id
1 'polypeptide(L)'
;MYHHTGEGFRPPRNYHLWGVTDLQKGDDATGELHSSYFKLGGSGEINFLLGGGNDINTRYVSLVRASDDQELIRQANTKFKEEKYQKYVWDASKYIEKCYILKL
;
A
#
# COMPACT_ATOMS: atom_id res chain seq x y z
N MET A 1 22.06 2.83 -9.06
CA MET A 1 21.64 3.89 -8.13
C MET A 1 22.09 5.22 -8.71
N TYR A 2 21.16 6.11 -9.08
CA TYR A 2 21.49 7.48 -9.49
C TYR A 2 20.60 8.46 -8.74
N HIS A 3 21.25 9.46 -8.13
CA HIS A 3 20.65 10.54 -7.36
C HIS A 3 20.47 11.74 -8.29
N HIS A 4 19.30 12.39 -8.26
CA HIS A 4 19.10 13.73 -8.83
C HIS A 4 18.89 14.72 -7.67
N THR A 5 19.75 15.73 -7.56
CA THR A 5 19.71 16.74 -6.50
C THR A 5 19.09 18.04 -7.02
N GLY A 6 17.93 18.42 -6.46
CA GLY A 6 17.43 19.80 -6.45
C GLY A 6 17.36 20.26 -4.99
N GLU A 7 17.87 21.47 -4.72
CA GLU A 7 18.17 21.97 -3.38
C GLU A 7 16.92 22.27 -2.52
N GLY A 8 17.03 21.99 -1.21
CA GLY A 8 16.07 22.43 -0.19
C GLY A 8 16.01 21.51 1.02
N PHE A 9 16.81 21.80 2.04
CA PHE A 9 16.90 21.04 3.31
C PHE A 9 15.54 20.94 4.04
N ARG A 10 15.04 19.72 4.32
CA ARG A 10 14.02 19.43 5.36
C ARG A 10 13.81 17.91 5.62
N PRO A 11 14.20 17.36 6.78
CA PRO A 11 13.59 16.14 7.33
C PRO A 11 12.88 16.43 8.67
N PRO A 12 11.79 15.70 9.03
CA PRO A 12 11.82 14.23 9.05
C PRO A 12 10.58 13.50 8.47
N ARG A 13 10.87 12.45 7.68
CA ARG A 13 9.98 11.38 7.14
C ARG A 13 9.07 11.75 5.95
N ASN A 14 9.68 11.82 4.76
CA ASN A 14 8.97 11.96 3.47
C ASN A 14 9.21 10.75 2.55
N TYR A 15 9.19 9.53 3.09
CA TYR A 15 9.34 8.32 2.28
C TYR A 15 7.97 7.70 2.03
N HIS A 16 7.69 7.41 0.77
CA HIS A 16 6.58 6.57 0.36
C HIS A 16 7.13 5.52 -0.59
N LEU A 17 6.37 4.44 -0.76
CA LEU A 17 6.69 3.40 -1.71
C LEU A 17 6.02 3.76 -3.03
N TRP A 18 6.80 3.74 -4.11
CA TRP A 18 6.36 4.06 -5.46
C TRP A 18 6.82 2.97 -6.41
N GLY A 19 5.90 2.41 -7.19
CA GLY A 19 6.13 1.26 -8.07
C GLY A 19 6.79 1.58 -9.41
N VAL A 20 7.58 2.66 -9.51
CA VAL A 20 8.27 3.03 -10.76
C VAL A 20 9.64 2.36 -10.86
N THR A 21 10.03 1.91 -12.06
CA THR A 21 11.38 1.39 -12.31
C THR A 21 11.87 1.68 -13.72
N ASP A 22 13.12 2.10 -13.82
CA ASP A 22 13.79 2.35 -15.12
C ASP A 22 14.13 1.04 -15.86
N LEU A 23 14.01 -0.11 -15.20
CA LEU A 23 14.31 -1.42 -15.79
C LEU A 23 13.18 -1.95 -16.69
N GLN A 24 11.94 -1.48 -16.50
CA GLN A 24 10.75 -1.93 -17.24
C GLN A 24 9.88 -0.76 -17.72
N LYS A 25 10.50 0.25 -18.33
CA LYS A 25 9.81 1.40 -18.96
C LYS A 25 8.91 2.21 -18.01
N GLY A 26 9.31 2.38 -16.75
CA GLY A 26 8.59 3.22 -15.80
C GLY A 26 7.30 2.57 -15.31
N ASP A 27 6.16 3.13 -15.72
CA ASP A 27 4.82 2.76 -15.22
C ASP A 27 4.24 1.47 -15.82
N ASP A 28 4.86 0.92 -16.87
CA ASP A 28 4.48 -0.37 -17.46
C ASP A 28 4.91 -1.56 -16.58
N ALA A 29 5.77 -1.33 -15.60
CA ALA A 29 6.25 -2.36 -14.68
C ALA A 29 5.11 -2.88 -13.78
N THR A 30 5.17 -4.16 -13.46
CA THR A 30 4.25 -4.81 -12.51
C THR A 30 5.06 -5.53 -11.44
N GLY A 31 4.46 -5.68 -10.26
CA GLY A 31 5.09 -6.33 -9.11
C GLY A 31 4.18 -6.23 -7.89
N GLU A 32 4.64 -6.79 -6.79
CA GLU A 32 3.92 -6.75 -5.52
C GLU A 32 4.85 -6.27 -4.42
N LEU A 33 4.31 -5.50 -3.47
CA LEU A 33 5.00 -5.14 -2.25
C LEU A 33 4.27 -5.71 -1.04
N HIS A 34 5.02 -6.42 -0.21
CA HIS A 34 4.49 -7.12 0.95
C HIS A 34 5.04 -6.45 2.21
N SER A 35 4.16 -6.21 3.20
CA SER A 35 4.61 -5.89 4.55
C SER A 35 5.28 -7.11 5.18
N SER A 36 6.02 -6.89 6.27
CA SER A 36 6.29 -7.99 7.21
C SER A 36 4.99 -8.57 7.75
N TYR A 37 5.03 -9.82 8.23
CA TYR A 37 3.91 -10.41 8.96
C TYR A 37 3.60 -9.60 10.22
N PHE A 38 2.32 -9.39 10.51
CA PHE A 38 1.87 -8.76 11.73
C PHE A 38 0.63 -9.47 12.29
N LYS A 39 0.47 -9.45 13.61
CA LYS A 39 -0.75 -9.89 14.28
C LYS A 39 -1.68 -8.69 14.44
N LEU A 40 -2.90 -8.79 13.93
CA LEU A 40 -3.89 -7.71 14.08
C LEU A 40 -4.52 -7.79 15.47
N GLY A 41 -4.41 -6.71 16.25
CA GLY A 41 -5.00 -6.60 17.60
C GLY A 41 -5.83 -5.33 17.77
N GLY A 42 -6.19 -5.01 19.02
CA GLY A 42 -6.94 -3.80 19.35
C GLY A 42 -8.35 -3.78 18.75
N SER A 43 -8.77 -2.66 18.18
CA SER A 43 -10.08 -2.51 17.51
C SER A 43 -10.16 -3.20 16.15
N GLY A 44 -9.03 -3.67 15.61
CA GLY A 44 -8.95 -4.16 14.23
C GLY A 44 -8.99 -3.05 13.18
N GLU A 45 -8.78 -1.78 13.55
CA GLU A 45 -8.63 -0.71 12.55
C GLU A 45 -7.29 -0.82 11.82
N ILE A 46 -7.33 -0.75 10.49
CA ILE A 46 -6.15 -0.56 9.64
C ILE A 46 -6.37 0.70 8.82
N ASN A 47 -5.44 1.66 8.85
CA ASN A 47 -5.51 2.84 8.00
C ASN A 47 -4.20 3.11 7.28
N PHE A 48 -4.32 3.61 6.05
CA PHE A 48 -3.19 3.89 5.16
C PHE A 48 -3.55 5.00 4.17
N LEU A 49 -2.53 5.51 3.48
CA LEU A 49 -2.66 6.51 2.42
C LEU A 49 -2.39 5.85 1.07
N LEU A 50 -3.28 6.05 0.10
CA LEU A 50 -3.06 5.68 -1.32
C LEU A 50 -2.99 6.92 -2.20
N GLY A 51 -2.03 6.94 -3.12
CA GLY A 51 -1.95 7.90 -4.23
C GLY A 51 -1.91 7.15 -5.57
N GLY A 52 -1.95 7.88 -6.68
CA GLY A 52 -1.89 7.28 -8.03
C GLY A 52 -3.16 6.54 -8.47
N GLY A 53 -3.01 5.63 -9.45
CA GLY A 53 -4.10 5.02 -10.23
C GLY A 53 -5.14 4.19 -9.45
N ASN A 54 -6.25 3.86 -10.11
CA ASN A 54 -7.51 3.43 -9.49
C ASN A 54 -8.06 2.07 -9.96
N ASP A 55 -7.20 1.16 -10.41
CA ASP A 55 -7.62 -0.13 -10.98
C ASP A 55 -7.74 -1.22 -9.89
N ILE A 56 -8.95 -1.68 -9.59
CA ILE A 56 -9.17 -2.74 -8.59
C ILE A 56 -8.66 -4.12 -9.00
N ASN A 57 -8.39 -4.35 -10.28
CA ASN A 57 -7.89 -5.62 -10.78
C ASN A 57 -6.36 -5.69 -10.71
N THR A 58 -5.66 -4.55 -10.76
CA THR A 58 -4.19 -4.53 -10.88
C THR A 58 -3.47 -3.55 -9.95
N ARG A 59 -4.17 -2.66 -9.24
CA ARG A 59 -3.61 -1.55 -8.43
C ARG A 59 -4.41 -1.38 -7.12
N TYR A 60 -4.15 -2.25 -6.16
CA TYR A 60 -4.92 -2.31 -4.92
C TYR A 60 -4.07 -2.76 -3.73
N VAL A 61 -4.46 -2.34 -2.53
CA VAL A 61 -3.97 -2.96 -1.29
C VAL A 61 -4.94 -4.05 -0.86
N SER A 62 -4.39 -5.16 -0.42
CA SER A 62 -5.11 -6.30 0.13
C SER A 62 -4.66 -6.63 1.55
N LEU A 63 -5.62 -7.00 2.40
CA LEU A 63 -5.34 -7.71 3.65
C LEU A 63 -5.39 -9.21 3.36
N VAL A 64 -4.27 -9.89 3.55
CA VAL A 64 -4.13 -11.33 3.25
C VAL A 64 -3.81 -12.09 4.53
N ARG A 65 -4.55 -13.17 4.79
CA ARG A 65 -4.31 -14.04 5.95
C ARG A 65 -3.07 -14.90 5.71
N ALA A 66 -2.15 -14.86 6.66
CA ALA A 66 -0.85 -15.53 6.52
C ALA A 66 -0.89 -17.06 6.53
N SER A 67 -1.99 -17.68 6.99
CA SER A 67 -2.08 -19.13 7.15
C SER A 67 -2.45 -19.88 5.86
N ASP A 68 -3.15 -19.20 4.94
CA ASP A 68 -3.78 -19.82 3.77
C ASP A 68 -3.80 -18.89 2.54
N ASP A 69 -3.09 -17.77 2.61
CA ASP A 69 -3.05 -16.72 1.59
C ASP A 69 -4.44 -16.21 1.15
N GLN A 70 -5.45 -16.33 2.02
CA GLN A 70 -6.79 -15.87 1.71
C GLN A 70 -6.83 -14.33 1.74
N GLU A 71 -7.20 -13.72 0.61
CA GLU A 71 -7.55 -12.30 0.55
C GLU A 71 -8.88 -12.03 1.27
N LEU A 72 -8.86 -11.09 2.21
CA LEU A 72 -10.02 -10.77 3.06
C LEU A 72 -10.63 -9.41 2.75
N ILE A 73 -9.79 -8.43 2.41
CA ILE A 73 -10.18 -7.06 2.09
C ILE A 73 -9.33 -6.62 0.91
N ARG A 74 -9.95 -5.90 -0.04
CA ARG A 74 -9.28 -5.30 -1.20
C ARG A 74 -9.70 -3.83 -1.34
N GLN A 75 -8.73 -2.94 -1.58
CA GLN A 75 -8.96 -1.50 -1.78
C GLN A 75 -8.11 -0.93 -2.91
N ALA A 76 -8.76 -0.46 -3.97
CA ALA A 76 -8.14 0.44 -4.95
C ALA A 76 -8.29 1.90 -4.54
N ASN A 77 -7.50 2.80 -5.14
CA ASN A 77 -7.66 4.23 -4.94
C ASN A 77 -8.89 4.79 -5.67
N THR A 78 -10.06 4.63 -5.09
CA THR A 78 -11.32 5.22 -5.58
C THR A 78 -11.37 6.76 -5.50
N LYS A 79 -10.43 7.40 -4.77
CA LYS A 79 -10.34 8.85 -4.55
C LYS A 79 -9.20 9.50 -5.36
N PHE A 80 -8.83 8.92 -6.50
CA PHE A 80 -7.65 9.25 -7.32
C PHE A 80 -7.67 10.58 -8.10
N LYS A 81 -8.80 11.30 -8.18
CA LYS A 81 -8.99 12.41 -9.14
C LYS A 81 -7.91 13.50 -9.14
N GLU A 82 -7.29 13.75 -7.99
CA GLU A 82 -6.25 14.77 -7.83
C GLU A 82 -4.85 14.16 -7.63
N GLU A 83 -4.71 12.84 -7.75
CA GLU A 83 -3.48 12.05 -7.50
C GLU A 83 -2.81 12.27 -6.13
N LYS A 84 -3.46 13.01 -5.24
CA LYS A 84 -3.05 13.22 -3.86
C LYS A 84 -3.21 11.94 -3.04
N TYR A 85 -2.48 11.87 -1.94
CA TYR A 85 -2.68 10.84 -0.93
C TYR A 85 -4.07 10.92 -0.32
N GLN A 86 -4.77 9.79 -0.33
CA GLN A 86 -6.12 9.64 0.18
C GLN A 86 -6.11 8.64 1.32
N LYS A 87 -6.69 9.05 2.46
CA LYS A 87 -6.83 8.16 3.62
C LYS A 87 -7.94 7.15 3.39
N TYR A 88 -7.58 5.89 3.61
CA TYR A 88 -8.49 4.76 3.73
C TYR A 88 -8.40 4.21 5.14
N VAL A 89 -9.56 3.86 5.69
CA VAL A 89 -9.71 3.25 7.01
C VAL A 89 -10.55 2.00 6.81
N TRP A 90 -10.01 0.87 7.24
CA TRP A 90 -10.67 -0.42 7.22
C TRP A 90 -11.11 -0.79 8.64
N ASP A 91 -12.34 -1.25 8.75
CA ASP A 91 -12.80 -2.03 9.89
C ASP A 91 -12.51 -3.52 9.63
N ALA A 92 -11.43 -4.02 10.23
CA ALA A 92 -11.03 -5.42 10.21
C ALA A 92 -11.25 -6.09 11.58
N SER A 93 -12.17 -5.58 12.40
CA SER A 93 -12.49 -6.11 13.74
C SER A 93 -12.85 -7.61 13.74
N LYS A 94 -13.47 -8.11 12.67
CA LYS A 94 -13.78 -9.54 12.47
C LYS A 94 -12.53 -10.43 12.31
N TYR A 95 -11.36 -9.83 12.14
CA TYR A 95 -10.11 -10.49 11.76
C TYR A 95 -9.03 -10.34 12.84
N ILE A 96 -9.35 -9.89 14.05
CA ILE A 96 -8.38 -9.79 15.14
C ILE A 96 -7.77 -11.14 15.55
N GLU A 97 -6.63 -11.07 16.23
CA GLU A 97 -5.90 -12.18 16.84
C GLU A 97 -5.28 -13.20 15.88
N LYS A 98 -5.21 -12.90 14.58
CA LYS A 98 -4.51 -13.71 13.57
C LYS A 98 -3.37 -12.95 12.90
N CYS A 99 -2.54 -13.67 12.16
CA CYS A 99 -1.40 -13.12 11.42
C CYS A 99 -1.76 -12.78 9.96
N TYR A 100 -1.25 -11.65 9.48
CA TYR A 100 -1.57 -11.07 8.18
C TYR A 100 -0.34 -10.44 7.50
N ILE A 101 -0.48 -10.20 6.21
CA ILE A 101 0.34 -9.27 5.43
C ILE A 101 -0.57 -8.23 4.76
N LEU A 102 -0.03 -7.03 4.54
CA LEU A 102 -0.56 -6.11 3.55
C LEU A 102 0.21 -6.33 2.25
N LYS A 103 -0.53 -6.53 1.16
CA LYS A 103 0.01 -6.69 -0.18
C LYS A 103 -0.52 -5.57 -1.08
N LEU A 104 0.38 -4.84 -1.72
CA LEU A 104 0.13 -3.79 -2.72
C LEU A 104 0.53 -4.28 -4.11
#